data_AF-A0A945L324-F1
#
_entry.id   AF-A0A945L324-F1
#
_cell.length_a   1.000
_cell.length_b   1.000
_cell.length_c   1.000
_cell.angle_alpha   90.00
_cell.angle_beta   90.00
_cell.angle_gamma   90.00
#
_symmetry.space_group_name_H-M   'P 1'
#
loop_
_entity.id
_entity.type
_entity.pdbx_description
1 polymer ?
#
loop_
_entity_poly.entity_id
_entity_poly.type
_entity_poly.pdbx_seq_one_letter_code
_entity_poly.pdbx_strand_id
1 'polypeptide(L)'
;IPLSVEEMAEAVCESCRINNIEDGYIRLLVTRGKGDLGLSPDTCPRASVIIIADTIRLYPEEHYSVGLSIVTVPTRRSGPAALNPAIKSLNYLNNILAKMEAAQQGALEAIMLNDQGYVAECTGDNIFVVHKGILYTPDVANGALRGITRGTVIDLAEAAGIKVKECNLTRHEIWNADECFLTGTAAELIPVVKLDGRVIGEGVPGTVTKQLHAVFHQEVSTRGVML
;
A
#
# COMPACT_ATOMS: atom_id res chain seq x y z
N ILE A 1 21.17 11.00 -6.52
CA ILE A 1 19.96 11.50 -7.21
C ILE A 1 20.31 12.90 -7.69
N PRO A 2 20.04 13.29 -8.94
CA PRO A 2 20.58 14.52 -9.51
C PRO A 2 19.82 15.80 -9.14
N LEU A 3 18.71 15.68 -8.39
CA LEU A 3 17.88 16.80 -7.94
C LEU A 3 17.86 16.82 -6.41
N SER A 4 17.78 18.02 -5.82
CA SER A 4 17.41 18.20 -4.42
C SER A 4 15.95 17.79 -4.18
N VAL A 5 15.53 17.75 -2.92
CA VAL A 5 14.13 17.44 -2.58
C VAL A 5 13.19 18.52 -3.10
N GLU A 6 13.60 19.79 -3.00
CA GLU A 6 12.86 20.96 -3.46
C GLU A 6 12.76 20.98 -4.99
N GLU A 7 13.87 20.72 -5.69
CA GLU A 7 13.89 20.62 -7.15
C GLU A 7 13.01 19.46 -7.66
N MET A 8 13.02 18.33 -6.94
CA MET A 8 12.16 17.19 -7.26
C MET A 8 10.67 17.54 -7.08
N ALA A 9 10.33 18.21 -5.98
CA ALA A 9 8.95 18.61 -5.70
C ALA A 9 8.42 19.57 -6.77
N GLU A 10 9.23 20.56 -7.17
CA GLU A 10 8.85 21.48 -8.25
C GLU A 10 8.71 20.76 -9.59
N ALA A 11 9.64 19.86 -9.93
CA ALA A 11 9.54 19.07 -11.17
C ALA A 11 8.27 18.19 -11.22
N VAL A 12 7.84 17.69 -10.05
CA VAL A 12 6.58 16.96 -9.92
C VAL A 12 5.38 17.88 -10.13
N CYS A 13 5.35 19.05 -9.49
CA CYS A 13 4.27 20.02 -9.65
C CYS A 13 4.16 20.49 -11.11
N GLU A 14 5.29 20.79 -11.74
CA GLU A 14 5.34 21.21 -13.14
C GLU A 14 4.84 20.12 -14.09
N SER A 15 5.14 18.85 -13.80
CA SER A 15 4.61 17.73 -14.57
C SER A 15 3.08 17.66 -14.48
N CYS A 16 2.49 17.97 -13.33
CA CYS A 16 1.03 18.06 -13.20
C CYS A 16 0.46 19.25 -13.98
N ARG A 17 1.08 20.45 -13.88
CA ARG A 17 0.64 21.66 -14.59
C ARG A 17 0.62 21.48 -16.11
N ILE A 18 1.71 20.97 -16.69
CA ILE A 18 1.82 20.77 -18.15
C ILE A 18 0.78 19.77 -18.67
N ASN A 19 0.37 18.80 -17.85
CA ASN A 19 -0.64 17.81 -18.21
C ASN A 19 -2.06 18.19 -17.78
N ASN A 20 -2.27 19.35 -17.16
CA ASN A 20 -3.55 19.79 -16.58
C ASN A 20 -4.16 18.76 -15.61
N ILE A 21 -3.31 18.12 -14.78
CA ILE A 21 -3.75 17.15 -13.76
C ILE A 21 -3.96 17.87 -12.43
N GLU A 22 -5.22 18.02 -12.04
CA GLU A 22 -5.62 18.55 -10.73
C GLU A 22 -6.00 17.44 -9.74
N ASP A 23 -6.60 16.36 -10.24
CA ASP A 23 -6.88 15.12 -9.52
C ASP A 23 -6.26 13.96 -10.32
N GLY A 24 -5.28 13.28 -9.74
CA GLY A 24 -4.57 12.22 -10.41
C GLY A 24 -3.51 11.54 -9.55
N TYR A 25 -2.63 10.83 -10.23
CA TYR A 25 -1.62 9.97 -9.66
C TYR A 25 -0.26 10.24 -10.30
N ILE A 26 0.74 10.29 -9.43
CA ILE A 26 2.11 10.61 -9.81
C ILE A 26 2.96 9.36 -9.61
N ARG A 27 3.54 8.87 -10.71
CA ARG A 27 4.60 7.87 -10.66
C ARG A 27 5.95 8.55 -10.82
N LEU A 28 6.62 8.77 -9.69
CA LEU A 28 8.01 9.21 -9.64
C LEU A 28 8.94 7.99 -9.64
N LEU A 29 9.90 7.95 -10.56
CA LEU A 29 10.92 6.91 -10.64
C LEU A 29 12.32 7.54 -10.69
N VAL A 30 13.27 6.87 -10.04
CA VAL A 30 14.70 7.16 -10.19
C VAL A 30 15.40 5.88 -10.63
N THR A 31 16.06 5.94 -11.79
CA THR A 31 16.88 4.83 -12.29
C THR A 31 18.35 5.09 -12.00
N ARG A 32 19.16 4.02 -11.98
CA ARG A 32 20.62 4.15 -11.84
C ARG A 32 21.26 4.87 -13.03
N GLY A 33 20.61 4.85 -14.20
CA GLY A 33 21.07 5.47 -15.44
C GLY A 33 21.78 4.49 -16.37
N LYS A 34 22.34 5.03 -17.46
CA LYS A 34 23.11 4.27 -18.45
C LYS A 34 24.49 3.91 -17.89
N GLY A 35 24.87 2.64 -18.00
CA GLY A 35 26.21 2.12 -17.74
C GLY A 35 26.63 1.08 -18.78
N ASP A 36 27.62 0.26 -18.44
CA ASP A 36 27.99 -0.90 -19.24
C ASP A 36 27.04 -2.10 -18.96
N LEU A 37 27.38 -3.29 -19.45
CA LEU A 37 26.56 -4.51 -19.27
C LEU A 37 26.82 -5.23 -17.94
N GLY A 38 27.69 -4.69 -17.08
CA GLY A 38 27.96 -5.24 -15.76
C GLY A 38 26.89 -4.89 -14.73
N LEU A 39 26.93 -5.53 -13.56
CA LEU A 39 26.00 -5.26 -12.47
C LEU A 39 26.48 -4.14 -11.53
N SER A 40 27.73 -3.67 -11.69
CA SER A 40 28.28 -2.64 -10.81
C SER A 40 27.58 -1.30 -11.06
N PRO A 41 27.02 -0.64 -10.03
CA PRO A 41 26.41 0.68 -10.20
C PRO A 41 27.44 1.77 -10.51
N ASP A 42 28.74 1.52 -10.30
CA ASP A 42 29.82 2.48 -10.52
C ASP A 42 30.00 2.83 -12.00
N THR A 43 29.53 1.97 -12.90
CA THR A 43 29.60 2.20 -14.35
C THR A 43 28.49 3.15 -14.83
N CYS A 44 27.58 3.56 -13.95
CA CYS A 44 26.46 4.45 -14.22
C CYS A 44 26.70 5.85 -13.60
N PRO A 45 27.32 6.79 -14.33
CA PRO A 45 27.75 8.07 -13.76
C PRO A 45 26.60 9.03 -13.44
N ARG A 46 25.41 8.84 -14.02
CA ARG A 46 24.27 9.74 -13.86
C ARG A 46 22.96 8.97 -13.79
N ALA A 47 22.27 9.09 -12.65
CA ALA A 47 20.90 8.61 -12.47
C ALA A 47 19.91 9.40 -13.35
N SER A 48 18.80 8.76 -13.72
CA SER A 48 17.70 9.42 -14.43
C SER A 48 16.49 9.56 -13.52
N VAL A 49 15.80 10.69 -13.63
CA VAL A 49 14.53 10.96 -12.95
C VAL A 49 13.43 10.93 -14.01
N ILE A 50 12.34 10.22 -13.72
CA ILE A 50 11.18 10.11 -14.60
C ILE A 50 9.96 10.42 -13.74
N ILE A 51 9.12 11.35 -14.20
CA ILE A 51 7.87 11.72 -13.56
C ILE A 51 6.76 11.46 -14.57
N ILE A 52 5.76 10.69 -14.16
CA ILE A 52 4.56 10.42 -14.96
C ILE A 52 3.39 10.92 -14.12
N ALA A 53 2.65 11.90 -14.66
CA ALA A 53 1.40 12.39 -14.10
C ALA A 53 0.26 11.89 -15.00
N ASP A 54 -0.66 11.11 -14.44
CA ASP A 54 -1.81 10.53 -15.14
C ASP A 54 -2.90 10.20 -14.10
N THR A 55 -4.00 9.58 -14.50
CA THR A 55 -5.00 9.03 -13.59
C THR A 55 -4.71 7.55 -13.31
N ILE A 56 -5.16 7.05 -12.16
CA ILE A 56 -5.13 5.62 -11.84
C ILE A 56 -6.41 5.21 -11.15
N ARG A 57 -6.87 3.99 -11.43
CA ARG A 57 -7.90 3.33 -10.64
C ARG A 57 -7.42 1.93 -10.31
N LEU A 58 -7.18 1.65 -9.03
CA LEU A 58 -6.67 0.35 -8.59
C LEU A 58 -7.80 -0.67 -8.44
N TYR A 59 -8.95 -0.26 -7.90
CA TYR A 59 -10.11 -1.10 -7.65
C TYR A 59 -11.38 -0.46 -8.23
N PRO A 60 -12.38 -1.28 -8.64
CA PRO A 60 -13.71 -0.78 -8.97
C PRO A 60 -14.35 -0.02 -7.80
N GLU A 61 -15.02 1.09 -8.09
CA GLU A 61 -15.62 2.00 -7.09
C GLU A 61 -16.62 1.32 -6.16
N GLU A 62 -17.39 0.36 -6.69
CA GLU A 62 -18.35 -0.42 -5.92
C GLU A 62 -17.72 -1.11 -4.70
N HIS A 63 -16.46 -1.54 -4.78
CA HIS A 63 -15.77 -2.23 -3.69
C HIS A 63 -15.45 -1.33 -2.49
N TYR A 64 -15.45 0.00 -2.64
CA TYR A 64 -15.36 0.90 -1.50
C TYR A 64 -16.65 0.87 -0.65
N SER A 65 -17.78 0.52 -1.26
CA SER A 65 -19.09 0.42 -0.59
C SER A 65 -19.44 -0.99 -0.11
N VAL A 66 -19.06 -2.03 -0.87
CA VAL A 66 -19.39 -3.44 -0.54
C VAL A 66 -18.21 -4.23 0.05
N GLY A 67 -16.99 -3.72 -0.09
CA GLY A 67 -15.75 -4.38 0.34
C GLY A 67 -15.18 -5.37 -0.68
N LEU A 68 -13.89 -5.67 -0.50
CA LEU A 68 -13.16 -6.68 -1.27
C LEU A 68 -13.33 -8.08 -0.69
N SER A 69 -13.30 -9.06 -1.59
CA SER A 69 -12.98 -10.46 -1.26
C SER A 69 -11.57 -10.76 -1.75
N ILE A 70 -10.67 -11.10 -0.82
CA ILE A 70 -9.25 -11.35 -1.10
C ILE A 70 -8.86 -12.78 -0.71
N VAL A 71 -7.65 -13.19 -1.12
CA VAL A 71 -7.09 -14.52 -0.84
C VAL A 71 -5.70 -14.41 -0.22
N THR A 72 -5.28 -15.43 0.51
CA THR A 72 -3.87 -15.63 0.86
C THR A 72 -3.21 -16.41 -0.27
N VAL A 73 -2.07 -15.92 -0.75
CA VAL A 73 -1.30 -16.58 -1.81
C VAL A 73 -0.10 -17.37 -1.27
N PRO A 74 0.37 -18.41 -1.98
CA PRO A 74 1.54 -19.18 -1.57
C PRO A 74 2.84 -18.39 -1.70
N THR A 75 2.94 -17.44 -2.64
CA THR A 75 4.13 -16.59 -2.78
C THR A 75 4.41 -15.83 -1.48
N ARG A 76 5.59 -16.07 -0.90
CA ARG A 76 6.08 -15.38 0.29
C ARG A 76 6.59 -13.99 -0.03
N ARG A 77 6.44 -13.07 0.92
CA ARG A 77 7.06 -11.74 0.83
C ARG A 77 8.57 -11.87 0.97
N SER A 78 9.31 -11.21 0.07
CA SER A 78 10.78 -11.19 0.14
C SER A 78 11.26 -10.71 1.51
N GLY A 79 12.11 -11.51 2.15
CA GLY A 79 12.73 -11.15 3.42
C GLY A 79 13.80 -10.04 3.28
N PRO A 80 14.06 -9.27 4.35
CA PRO A 80 15.06 -8.19 4.35
C PRO A 80 16.47 -8.58 3.91
N ALA A 81 16.86 -9.83 4.16
CA ALA A 81 18.18 -10.35 3.79
C ALA A 81 18.34 -10.65 2.29
N ALA A 82 17.24 -10.83 1.54
CA ALA A 82 17.27 -11.09 0.11
C ALA A 82 17.04 -9.81 -0.70
N LEU A 83 15.89 -9.17 -0.49
CA LEU A 83 15.55 -7.87 -1.07
C LEU A 83 14.65 -7.16 -0.09
N ASN A 84 15.17 -6.13 0.57
CA ASN A 84 14.46 -5.49 1.65
C ASN A 84 13.15 -4.82 1.18
N PRO A 85 11.98 -5.28 1.65
CA PRO A 85 10.69 -4.76 1.20
C PRO A 85 10.44 -3.34 1.69
N ALA A 86 11.21 -2.82 2.65
CA ALA A 86 11.20 -1.40 2.99
C ALA A 86 11.69 -0.50 1.83
N ILE A 87 12.33 -1.07 0.80
CA ILE A 87 12.79 -0.35 -0.38
C ILE A 87 11.70 -0.42 -1.47
N LYS A 88 11.06 0.72 -1.76
CA LYS A 88 10.15 0.85 -2.90
C LYS A 88 10.92 0.98 -4.22
N SER A 89 11.48 -0.14 -4.68
CA SER A 89 12.32 -0.21 -5.89
C SER A 89 11.56 -0.64 -7.15
N LEU A 90 12.25 -0.67 -8.30
CA LEU A 90 11.72 -1.20 -9.56
C LEU A 90 11.64 -2.75 -9.58
N ASN A 91 12.14 -3.43 -8.55
CA ASN A 91 12.07 -4.89 -8.44
C ASN A 91 10.73 -5.32 -7.83
N TYR A 92 9.66 -5.30 -8.63
CA TYR A 92 8.30 -5.64 -8.18
C TYR A 92 7.85 -7.07 -8.55
N LEU A 93 8.76 -7.91 -9.05
CA LEU A 93 8.40 -9.25 -9.55
C LEU A 93 7.75 -10.14 -8.48
N ASN A 94 8.21 -10.07 -7.22
CA ASN A 94 7.60 -10.80 -6.10
C ASN A 94 6.12 -10.46 -5.93
N ASN A 95 5.79 -9.16 -5.96
CA ASN A 95 4.42 -8.65 -5.86
C ASN A 95 3.58 -9.02 -7.09
N ILE A 96 4.17 -8.96 -8.30
CA ILE A 96 3.49 -9.33 -9.56
C ILE A 96 3.11 -10.82 -9.55
N LEU A 97 4.00 -11.71 -9.13
CA LEU A 97 3.71 -13.14 -9.03
C LEU A 97 2.54 -13.42 -8.06
N ALA A 98 2.57 -12.79 -6.90
CA ALA A 98 1.47 -12.85 -5.93
C ALA A 98 0.15 -12.31 -6.51
N LYS A 99 0.17 -11.22 -7.29
CA LYS A 99 -1.02 -10.67 -7.95
C LYS A 99 -1.58 -11.62 -9.01
N MET A 100 -0.70 -12.31 -9.76
CA MET A 100 -1.12 -13.33 -10.73
C MET A 100 -1.79 -14.53 -10.04
N GLU A 101 -1.25 -14.98 -8.90
CA GLU A 101 -1.85 -16.04 -8.09
C GLU A 101 -3.23 -15.66 -7.53
N ALA A 102 -3.42 -14.40 -7.14
CA ALA A 102 -4.72 -13.86 -6.71
C ALA A 102 -5.73 -13.87 -7.87
N ALA A 103 -5.31 -13.38 -9.04
CA ALA A 103 -6.16 -13.30 -10.23
C ALA A 103 -6.62 -14.69 -10.71
N GLN A 104 -5.75 -15.70 -10.62
CA GLN A 104 -6.10 -17.10 -10.94
C GLN A 104 -7.20 -17.67 -10.02
N GLN A 105 -7.35 -17.10 -8.82
CA GLN A 105 -8.41 -17.45 -7.87
C GLN A 105 -9.63 -16.52 -7.96
N GLY A 106 -9.67 -15.61 -8.95
CA GLY A 106 -10.73 -14.63 -9.13
C GLY A 106 -10.73 -13.51 -8.09
N ALA A 107 -9.62 -13.31 -7.37
CA ALA A 107 -9.48 -12.25 -6.39
C ALA A 107 -8.73 -11.05 -7.00
N LEU A 108 -9.17 -9.84 -6.65
CA LEU A 108 -8.51 -8.61 -7.08
C LEU A 108 -7.24 -8.32 -6.28
N GLU A 109 -7.10 -8.85 -5.08
CA GLU A 109 -5.97 -8.59 -4.19
C GLU A 109 -5.70 -9.81 -3.32
N ALA A 110 -4.50 -9.89 -2.75
CA ALA A 110 -4.08 -10.99 -1.91
C ALA A 110 -3.19 -10.57 -0.75
N ILE A 111 -3.23 -11.38 0.32
CA ILE A 111 -2.30 -11.31 1.45
C ILE A 111 -1.07 -12.14 1.14
N MET A 112 0.11 -11.55 1.38
CA MET A 112 1.40 -12.21 1.36
C MET A 112 1.87 -12.45 2.80
N LEU A 113 2.33 -13.67 3.09
CA LEU A 113 2.95 -14.00 4.37
C LEU A 113 4.48 -13.92 4.26
N ASN A 114 5.15 -13.68 5.37
CA ASN A 114 6.59 -13.85 5.49
C ASN A 114 6.97 -15.33 5.69
N ASP A 115 8.27 -15.60 5.73
CA ASP A 115 8.80 -16.98 5.85
C ASP A 115 8.44 -17.65 7.19
N GLN A 116 8.11 -16.86 8.22
CA GLN A 116 7.65 -17.37 9.52
C GLN A 116 6.14 -17.67 9.53
N GLY A 117 5.42 -17.32 8.46
CA GLY A 117 3.97 -17.52 8.34
C GLY A 117 3.12 -16.39 8.94
N TYR A 118 3.74 -15.27 9.34
CA TYR A 118 3.01 -14.06 9.71
C TYR A 118 2.64 -13.25 8.48
N VAL A 119 1.56 -12.50 8.59
CA VAL A 119 1.09 -11.55 7.58
C VAL A 119 2.13 -10.45 7.43
N ALA A 120 2.57 -10.21 6.20
CA ALA A 120 3.47 -9.11 5.87
C ALA A 120 2.66 -7.91 5.38
N GLU A 121 2.08 -8.03 4.18
CA GLU A 121 1.28 -7.00 3.51
C GLU A 121 0.48 -7.63 2.36
N CYS A 122 -0.25 -6.82 1.60
CA CYS A 122 -0.86 -7.25 0.34
C CYS A 122 0.08 -7.02 -0.85
N THR A 123 -0.35 -7.35 -2.07
CA THR A 123 0.53 -7.20 -3.25
C THR A 123 0.87 -5.74 -3.57
N GLY A 124 -0.04 -4.81 -3.25
CA GLY A 124 0.14 -3.37 -3.47
C GLY A 124 -0.09 -2.47 -2.25
N ASP A 125 -0.64 -3.00 -1.16
CA ASP A 125 -1.23 -2.23 -0.06
C ASP A 125 -0.81 -2.79 1.31
N ASN A 126 -0.80 -1.93 2.34
CA ASN A 126 -0.71 -2.38 3.73
C ASN A 126 -2.08 -2.89 4.20
N ILE A 127 -2.10 -3.68 5.27
CA ILE A 127 -3.32 -4.27 5.83
C ILE A 127 -3.51 -3.85 7.30
N PHE A 128 -4.77 -3.62 7.65
CA PHE A 128 -5.24 -3.37 9.00
C PHE A 128 -6.40 -4.29 9.35
N VAL A 129 -6.50 -4.61 10.64
CA VAL A 129 -7.67 -5.28 11.21
C VAL A 129 -8.12 -4.58 12.48
N VAL A 130 -9.43 -4.55 12.70
CA VAL A 130 -10.03 -4.07 13.94
C VAL A 130 -10.50 -5.29 14.73
N HIS A 131 -10.12 -5.36 15.99
CA HIS A 131 -10.62 -6.38 16.90
C HIS A 131 -10.84 -5.78 18.28
N LYS A 132 -12.07 -5.88 18.79
CA LYS A 132 -12.52 -5.34 20.08
C LYS A 132 -12.15 -3.86 20.26
N GLY A 133 -12.35 -3.07 19.19
CA GLY A 133 -12.10 -1.63 19.16
C GLY A 133 -10.62 -1.22 19.14
N ILE A 134 -9.69 -2.17 18.96
CA ILE A 134 -8.26 -1.89 18.77
C ILE A 134 -7.92 -2.11 17.30
N LEU A 135 -7.16 -1.17 16.74
CA LEU A 135 -6.64 -1.25 15.38
C LEU A 135 -5.27 -1.96 15.40
N TYR A 136 -5.12 -2.99 14.58
CA TYR A 136 -3.90 -3.76 14.45
C TYR A 136 -3.38 -3.70 13.02
N THR A 137 -2.07 -3.70 12.86
CA THR A 137 -1.40 -3.81 11.56
C THR A 137 -0.10 -4.61 11.74
N PRO A 138 0.36 -5.34 10.71
CA PRO A 138 1.66 -5.99 10.77
C PRO A 138 2.77 -5.01 11.11
N ASP A 139 3.68 -5.42 12.00
CA ASP A 139 4.97 -4.74 12.17
C ASP A 139 5.74 -4.77 10.84
N VAL A 140 6.37 -3.66 10.49
CA VAL A 140 7.17 -3.51 9.27
C VAL A 140 8.37 -4.48 9.22
N ALA A 141 8.84 -4.95 10.37
CA ALA A 141 9.83 -6.02 10.48
C ALA A 141 9.35 -7.35 9.89
N ASN A 142 8.02 -7.57 9.78
CA ASN A 142 7.45 -8.73 9.11
C ASN A 142 7.54 -8.65 7.58
N GLY A 143 8.02 -7.54 7.01
CA GLY A 143 8.19 -7.36 5.58
C GLY A 143 7.17 -6.43 4.94
N ALA A 144 6.37 -5.72 5.73
CA ALA A 144 5.50 -4.66 5.24
C ALA A 144 6.32 -3.42 4.84
N LEU A 145 5.95 -2.77 3.74
CA LEU A 145 6.47 -1.44 3.41
C LEU A 145 5.98 -0.43 4.47
N ARG A 146 6.85 0.54 4.82
CA ARG A 146 6.47 1.73 5.62
C ARG A 146 5.61 2.68 4.76
N GLY A 147 4.36 2.30 4.50
CA GLY A 147 3.44 3.09 3.68
C GLY A 147 3.14 4.45 4.31
N ILE A 148 3.08 5.49 3.48
CA ILE A 148 2.70 6.84 3.93
C ILE A 148 1.23 6.86 4.37
N THR A 149 0.33 6.30 3.54
CA THR A 149 -1.11 6.15 3.90
C THR A 149 -1.29 5.35 5.19
N ARG A 150 -0.51 4.29 5.39
CA ARG A 150 -0.49 3.52 6.65
C ARG A 150 -0.13 4.43 7.83
N GLY A 151 0.94 5.23 7.73
CA GLY A 151 1.34 6.18 8.78
C GLY A 151 0.24 7.19 9.08
N THR A 152 -0.33 7.81 8.04
CA THR A 152 -1.46 8.75 8.20
C THR A 152 -2.66 8.10 8.90
N VAL A 153 -3.02 6.87 8.54
CA VAL A 153 -4.13 6.15 9.19
C VAL A 153 -3.83 5.86 10.66
N ILE A 154 -2.59 5.54 11.02
CA ILE A 154 -2.17 5.36 12.42
C ILE A 154 -2.36 6.68 13.19
N ASP A 155 -1.84 7.79 12.66
CA ASP A 155 -1.96 9.11 13.27
C ASP A 155 -3.43 9.53 13.46
N LEU A 156 -4.26 9.32 12.44
CA LEU A 156 -5.70 9.62 12.47
C LEU A 156 -6.45 8.74 13.48
N ALA A 157 -6.09 7.46 13.58
CA ALA A 157 -6.69 6.54 14.55
C ALA A 157 -6.35 6.97 15.98
N GLU A 158 -5.08 7.30 16.25
CA GLU A 158 -4.65 7.78 17.58
C GLU A 158 -5.32 9.10 17.96
N ALA A 159 -5.43 10.04 17.01
CA ALA A 159 -6.15 11.30 17.21
C ALA A 159 -7.65 11.10 17.51
N ALA A 160 -8.25 10.06 16.93
CA ALA A 160 -9.64 9.66 17.21
C ALA A 160 -9.79 8.83 18.51
N GLY A 161 -8.72 8.61 19.26
CA GLY A 161 -8.73 7.81 20.50
C GLY A 161 -8.81 6.30 20.27
N ILE A 162 -8.58 5.83 19.04
CA ILE A 162 -8.52 4.41 18.70
C ILE A 162 -7.11 3.92 19.01
N LYS A 163 -7.00 2.91 19.87
CA LYS A 163 -5.71 2.30 20.19
C LYS A 163 -5.15 1.58 18.97
N VAL A 164 -3.91 1.88 18.61
CA VAL A 164 -3.19 1.19 17.54
C VAL A 164 -2.16 0.22 18.11
N LYS A 165 -1.99 -0.94 17.48
CA LYS A 165 -0.95 -1.92 17.79
C LYS A 165 -0.30 -2.43 16.51
N GLU A 166 1.00 -2.17 16.39
CA GLU A 166 1.85 -2.86 15.43
C GLU A 166 2.27 -4.21 16.05
N CYS A 167 1.95 -5.32 15.40
CA CYS A 167 2.28 -6.65 15.93
C CYS A 167 2.40 -7.71 14.84
N ASN A 168 2.77 -8.93 15.22
CA ASN A 168 2.63 -10.08 14.33
C ASN A 168 1.14 -10.39 14.19
N LEU A 169 0.70 -10.58 12.95
CA LEU A 169 -0.64 -11.06 12.64
C LEU A 169 -0.55 -12.39 11.90
N THR A 170 -1.50 -13.26 12.19
CA THR A 170 -1.73 -14.53 11.53
C THR A 170 -3.00 -14.43 10.69
N ARG A 171 -3.16 -15.30 9.69
CA ARG A 171 -4.42 -15.39 8.93
C ARG A 171 -5.63 -15.61 9.83
N HIS A 172 -5.45 -16.39 10.90
CA HIS A 172 -6.51 -16.69 11.84
C HIS A 172 -7.01 -15.44 12.58
N GLU A 173 -6.11 -14.52 12.94
CA GLU A 173 -6.52 -13.24 13.54
C GLU A 173 -7.35 -12.40 12.57
N ILE A 174 -7.03 -12.42 11.28
CA ILE A 174 -7.83 -11.71 10.25
C ILE A 174 -9.20 -12.37 10.07
N TRP A 175 -9.27 -13.71 10.01
CA TRP A 175 -10.55 -14.42 9.91
C TRP A 175 -11.50 -14.15 11.09
N ASN A 176 -10.97 -13.79 12.26
CA ASN A 176 -11.73 -13.50 13.48
C ASN A 176 -11.75 -11.99 13.82
N ALA A 177 -11.33 -11.14 12.89
CA ALA A 177 -11.40 -9.70 13.07
C ALA A 177 -12.85 -9.22 12.93
N ASP A 178 -13.15 -8.10 13.59
CA ASP A 178 -14.43 -7.42 13.47
C ASP A 178 -14.50 -6.64 12.14
N GLU A 179 -13.36 -6.06 11.73
CA GLU A 179 -13.22 -5.33 10.46
C GLU A 179 -11.83 -5.58 9.87
N CYS A 180 -11.70 -5.47 8.54
CA CYS A 180 -10.42 -5.47 7.84
C CYS A 180 -10.45 -4.45 6.70
N PHE A 181 -9.33 -3.78 6.46
CA PHE A 181 -9.18 -2.87 5.32
C PHE A 181 -7.71 -2.77 4.89
N LEU A 182 -7.51 -2.33 3.65
CA LEU A 182 -6.19 -2.12 3.06
C LEU A 182 -5.91 -0.63 2.93
N THR A 183 -4.63 -0.26 2.91
CA THR A 183 -4.21 1.12 2.69
C THR A 183 -3.08 1.26 1.68
N GLY A 184 -3.20 2.26 0.81
CA GLY A 184 -2.20 2.58 -0.21
C GLY A 184 -2.52 3.90 -0.89
N THR A 185 -1.55 4.50 -1.58
CA THR A 185 -1.78 5.82 -2.24
C THR A 185 -2.88 5.75 -3.30
N ALA A 186 -2.93 4.66 -4.08
CA ALA A 186 -3.95 4.48 -5.13
C ALA A 186 -5.22 3.79 -4.62
N ALA A 187 -5.14 3.09 -3.49
CA ALA A 187 -6.26 2.40 -2.86
C ALA A 187 -7.01 3.29 -1.86
N GLU A 188 -6.35 4.35 -1.36
CA GLU A 188 -6.74 5.08 -0.17
C GLU A 188 -6.97 4.15 1.03
N LEU A 189 -8.22 4.02 1.50
CA LEU A 189 -8.64 2.96 2.41
C LEU A 189 -9.74 2.14 1.73
N ILE A 190 -9.48 0.85 1.48
CA ILE A 190 -10.47 -0.04 0.87
C ILE A 190 -10.86 -1.16 1.84
N PRO A 191 -12.17 -1.35 2.14
CA PRO A 191 -12.61 -2.39 3.06
C PRO A 191 -12.37 -3.80 2.50
N VAL A 192 -12.12 -4.75 3.39
CA VAL A 192 -12.05 -6.18 3.09
C VAL A 192 -13.07 -6.90 3.95
N VAL A 193 -14.00 -7.60 3.29
CA VAL A 193 -15.13 -8.27 3.96
C VAL A 193 -15.01 -9.79 3.90
N LYS A 194 -14.06 -10.31 3.13
CA LYS A 194 -13.86 -11.75 2.97
C LYS A 194 -12.39 -12.08 2.71
N LEU A 195 -11.85 -13.05 3.43
CA LEU A 195 -10.51 -13.62 3.24
C LEU A 195 -10.60 -15.14 3.14
N ASP A 196 -10.03 -15.74 2.09
CA ASP A 196 -9.95 -17.21 1.94
C ASP A 196 -11.31 -17.91 2.07
N GLY A 197 -12.36 -17.31 1.50
CA GLY A 197 -13.72 -17.85 1.58
C GLY A 197 -14.47 -17.50 2.87
N ARG A 198 -13.81 -16.95 3.89
CA ARG A 198 -14.41 -16.64 5.20
C ARG A 198 -14.82 -15.17 5.28
N VAL A 199 -16.05 -14.94 5.68
CA VAL A 199 -16.58 -13.61 5.96
C VAL A 199 -15.88 -13.04 7.19
N ILE A 200 -15.46 -11.78 7.11
CA ILE A 200 -14.89 -11.01 8.21
C ILE A 200 -16.00 -10.16 8.81
N GLY A 201 -16.15 -10.19 10.15
CA GLY A 201 -17.26 -9.54 10.84
C GLY A 201 -18.61 -9.90 10.23
N GLU A 202 -19.39 -8.85 9.89
CA GLU A 202 -20.73 -8.98 9.30
C GLU A 202 -20.72 -9.03 7.75
N GLY A 203 -19.54 -9.09 7.12
CA GLY A 203 -19.41 -9.13 5.65
C GLY A 203 -19.73 -7.83 4.95
N VAL A 204 -19.68 -6.71 5.67
CA VAL A 204 -19.88 -5.35 5.17
C VAL A 204 -18.79 -4.44 5.71
N PRO A 205 -18.47 -3.31 5.04
CA PRO A 205 -17.52 -2.35 5.58
C PRO A 205 -17.93 -1.85 6.96
N GLY A 206 -17.04 -2.03 7.93
CA GLY A 206 -17.31 -1.75 9.33
C GLY A 206 -17.24 -0.26 9.70
N THR A 207 -17.62 0.05 10.93
CA THR A 207 -17.81 1.42 11.42
C THR A 207 -16.48 2.15 11.56
N VAL A 208 -15.46 1.49 12.11
CA VAL A 208 -14.12 2.09 12.30
C VAL A 208 -13.49 2.37 10.94
N THR A 209 -13.61 1.44 10.01
CA THR A 209 -13.13 1.58 8.63
C THR A 209 -13.78 2.79 7.94
N LYS A 210 -15.12 2.93 8.02
CA LYS A 210 -15.85 4.07 7.44
C LYS A 210 -15.45 5.40 8.09
N GLN A 211 -15.30 5.42 9.41
CA GLN A 211 -14.87 6.61 10.14
C GLN A 211 -13.47 7.05 9.69
N LEU A 212 -12.50 6.13 9.66
CA LEU A 212 -11.13 6.43 9.24
C LEU A 212 -11.07 6.86 7.78
N HIS A 213 -11.85 6.22 6.89
CA HIS A 213 -11.93 6.62 5.49
C HIS A 213 -12.45 8.06 5.33
N ALA A 214 -13.52 8.42 6.04
CA ALA A 214 -14.07 9.78 6.00
C ALA A 214 -13.06 10.84 6.48
N VAL A 215 -12.37 10.59 7.59
CA VAL A 215 -11.38 11.52 8.13
C VAL A 215 -10.14 11.59 7.23
N PHE A 216 -9.70 10.47 6.66
CA PHE A 216 -8.59 10.44 5.70
C PHE A 216 -8.92 11.27 4.45
N HIS A 217 -10.10 11.08 3.87
CA HIS A 217 -10.55 11.85 2.72
C HIS A 217 -10.57 13.36 3.01
N GLN A 218 -10.96 13.77 4.22
CA GLN A 218 -10.92 15.17 4.65
C GLN A 218 -9.46 15.70 4.75
N GLU A 219 -8.55 14.91 5.33
CA GLU A 219 -7.13 15.28 5.46
C GLU A 219 -6.50 15.52 4.08
N VAL A 220 -6.68 14.59 3.13
CA VAL A 220 -6.09 14.72 1.78
C VAL A 220 -6.71 15.84 0.94
N SER A 221 -7.95 16.24 1.26
CA SER A 221 -8.61 17.38 0.60
C SER A 221 -8.16 18.74 1.12
N THR A 222 -7.49 18.80 2.28
CA THR A 222 -7.15 20.06 2.96
C THR A 222 -5.65 20.30 3.11
N ARG A 223 -4.83 19.27 2.85
CA ARG A 223 -3.39 19.31 3.03
C ARG A 223 -2.68 18.91 1.74
N GLY A 224 -1.78 19.75 1.27
CA GLY A 224 -0.99 19.47 0.06
C GLY A 224 -0.07 20.64 -0.33
N VAL A 225 0.64 20.45 -1.43
CA VAL A 225 1.34 21.53 -2.13
C VAL A 225 0.39 22.11 -3.16
N MET A 226 0.21 23.42 -3.16
CA MET A 226 -0.61 24.11 -4.16
C MET A 226 0.12 24.07 -5.51
N LEU A 227 -0.58 23.57 -6.54
CA LEU A 227 -0.09 23.58 -7.93
C LEU A 227 -0.13 24.98 -8.52
#